data_AF-A0A7S1RX24-F1
#
_entry.id   AF-A0A7S1RX24-F1
#
_cell.length_a   1.000
_cell.length_b   1.000
_cell.length_c   1.000
_cell.angle_alpha   90.00
_cell.angle_beta   90.00
_cell.angle_gamma   90.00
#
_symmetry.space_group_name_H-M   'P 1'
#
loop_
_entity.id
_entity.type
_entity.pdbx_description
1 polymer ?
#
loop_
_entity_poly.entity_id
_entity_poly.type
_entity_poly.pdbx_seq_one_letter_code
_entity_poly.pdbx_strand_id
1 'polypeptide(L)'
;TNLEMMQAAAKLHLLTGEQRYASQAQQIWDWLMAVPLRDTDGMLGDGLTGTAGIQTDCCNATFLTPRKPRCMRSSLPSFSYNQGLFVGNAKLLFRITGNHRYLDEAQRTLRAVIDRMTAWGVLREPLEHTLEALPVRCDVNHDPAGS
;
A
#
# COMPACT_ATOMS: atom_id res chain seq x y z
N THR A 1 -0.89 -6.98 -4.01
CA THR A 1 0.40 -7.47 -4.55
C THR A 1 1.61 -6.73 -4.01
N ASN A 2 1.62 -5.39 -3.92
CA ASN A 2 2.80 -4.65 -3.40
C ASN A 2 3.14 -5.02 -1.95
N LEU A 3 2.13 -5.17 -1.09
CA LEU A 3 2.34 -5.50 0.33
C LEU A 3 2.97 -6.88 0.53
N GLU A 4 2.57 -7.86 -0.28
CA GLU A 4 3.14 -9.21 -0.26
C GLU A 4 4.60 -9.20 -0.73
N MET A 5 4.92 -8.45 -1.79
CA MET A 5 6.29 -8.32 -2.30
C MET A 5 7.21 -7.58 -1.33
N MET A 6 6.71 -6.52 -0.67
CA MET A 6 7.43 -5.86 0.42
C MET A 6 7.75 -6.85 1.56
N GLN A 7 6.80 -7.74 1.88
CA GLN A 7 7.00 -8.73 2.94
C GLN A 7 8.04 -9.76 2.55
N ALA A 8 7.99 -10.24 1.31
CA ALA A 8 8.98 -11.17 0.80
C ALA A 8 10.39 -10.55 0.82
N ALA A 9 10.54 -9.32 0.33
CA ALA A 9 11.80 -8.59 0.35
C ALA A 9 12.34 -8.38 1.78
N ALA A 10 11.50 -7.88 2.70
CA ALA A 10 11.92 -7.69 4.09
C ALA A 10 12.35 -9.01 4.77
N LYS A 11 11.61 -10.10 4.53
CA LYS A 11 11.95 -11.43 5.05
C LYS A 11 13.22 -12.00 4.43
N LEU A 12 13.44 -11.81 3.12
CA LEU A 12 14.67 -12.22 2.44
C LEU A 12 15.88 -11.49 3.05
N HIS A 13 15.79 -10.18 3.26
CA HIS A 13 16.85 -9.44 3.95
C HIS A 13 17.17 -10.02 5.33
N LEU A 14 16.16 -10.32 6.15
CA LEU A 14 16.36 -10.89 7.48
C LEU A 14 16.99 -12.29 7.46
N LEU A 15 16.81 -13.05 6.37
CA LEU A 15 17.36 -14.39 6.21
C LEU A 15 18.78 -14.38 5.64
N THR A 16 19.06 -13.49 4.69
CA THR A 16 20.33 -13.48 3.94
C THR A 16 21.31 -12.40 4.40
N GLY A 17 20.82 -11.35 5.06
CA GLY A 17 21.59 -10.14 5.38
C GLY A 17 21.84 -9.22 4.18
N GLU A 18 21.37 -9.59 2.97
CA GLU A 18 21.66 -8.83 1.76
C GLU A 18 20.88 -7.51 1.71
N GLN A 19 21.59 -6.40 1.60
CA GLN A 19 21.01 -5.05 1.68
C GLN A 19 20.04 -4.74 0.53
N ARG A 20 20.22 -5.33 -0.66
CA ARG A 20 19.33 -5.13 -1.81
C ARG A 20 17.86 -5.41 -1.48
N TYR A 21 17.60 -6.42 -0.66
CA TYR A 21 16.24 -6.79 -0.27
C TYR A 21 15.64 -5.80 0.74
N ALA A 22 16.45 -5.25 1.65
CA ALA A 22 16.00 -4.16 2.53
C ALA A 22 15.65 -2.91 1.72
N SER A 23 16.50 -2.54 0.75
CA SER A 23 16.25 -1.40 -0.14
C SER A 23 14.96 -1.56 -0.93
N GLN A 24 14.71 -2.75 -1.50
CA GLN A 24 13.45 -3.03 -2.22
C GLN A 24 12.21 -2.93 -1.32
N ALA A 25 12.28 -3.46 -0.09
CA ALA A 25 11.18 -3.33 0.86
C ALA A 25 10.89 -1.86 1.22
N GLN A 26 11.94 -1.06 1.42
CA GLN A 26 11.82 0.37 1.69
C GLN A 26 11.25 1.15 0.51
N GLN A 27 11.66 0.84 -0.73
CA GLN A 27 11.11 1.48 -1.93
C GLN A 27 9.59 1.27 -2.05
N ILE A 28 9.11 0.06 -1.79
CA ILE A 28 7.66 -0.21 -1.81
C ILE A 28 6.94 0.54 -0.69
N TRP A 29 7.54 0.62 0.51
CA TRP A 29 7.01 1.42 1.59
C TRP A 29 6.90 2.90 1.23
N ASP A 30 7.96 3.48 0.67
CA ASP A 30 8.00 4.89 0.30
C ASP A 30 6.94 5.20 -0.76
N TRP A 31 6.75 4.30 -1.73
CA TRP A 31 5.66 4.38 -2.69
C TRP A 31 4.30 4.38 -1.99
N LEU A 32 4.03 3.42 -1.09
CA LEU A 32 2.76 3.32 -0.34
C LEU A 32 2.44 4.58 0.47
N MET A 33 3.47 5.26 0.99
CA MET A 33 3.33 6.49 1.76
C MET A 33 3.17 7.73 0.88
N ALA A 34 3.67 7.70 -0.36
CA ALA A 34 3.59 8.81 -1.31
C ALA A 34 2.25 8.85 -2.07
N VAL A 35 1.58 7.72 -2.24
CA VAL A 35 0.32 7.63 -2.97
C VAL A 35 -0.91 7.82 -2.07
N PRO A 36 -2.05 8.30 -2.59
CA PRO A 36 -3.28 8.44 -1.82
C PRO A 36 -4.02 7.11 -1.66
N LEU A 37 -3.31 6.04 -1.30
CA LEU A 37 -3.89 4.72 -1.02
C LEU A 37 -4.46 4.65 0.41
N ARG A 38 -3.87 5.42 1.33
CA ARG A 38 -4.20 5.43 2.76
C ARG A 38 -5.17 6.54 3.11
N ASP A 39 -6.10 6.28 4.02
CA ASP A 39 -6.95 7.32 4.61
C ASP A 39 -6.27 8.01 5.81
N THR A 40 -6.94 9.01 6.38
CA THR A 40 -6.44 9.79 7.52
C THR A 40 -6.32 8.98 8.82
N ASP A 41 -6.92 7.80 8.91
CA ASP A 41 -6.75 6.92 10.08
C ASP A 41 -5.65 5.88 9.84
N GLY A 42 -5.04 5.89 8.66
CA GLY A 42 -3.97 5.00 8.27
C GLY A 42 -4.44 3.67 7.68
N MET A 43 -5.73 3.52 7.36
CA MET A 43 -6.25 2.33 6.68
C MET A 43 -5.94 2.37 5.18
N LEU A 44 -5.51 1.23 4.65
CA LEU A 44 -5.23 1.06 3.23
C LEU A 44 -6.50 0.79 2.44
N GLY A 45 -6.58 1.37 1.25
CA GLY A 45 -7.54 0.98 0.23
C GLY A 45 -7.09 -0.25 -0.51
N ASP A 46 -7.96 -0.76 -1.37
CA ASP A 46 -7.64 -1.91 -2.19
C ASP A 46 -6.66 -1.56 -3.32
N GLY A 47 -6.82 -0.37 -3.91
CA GLY A 47 -5.95 0.09 -4.97
C GLY A 47 -6.08 1.58 -5.25
N LEU A 48 -5.40 2.00 -6.31
CA LEU A 48 -5.51 3.35 -6.85
C LEU A 48 -6.34 3.30 -8.14
N THR A 49 -7.09 4.36 -8.38
CA THR A 49 -7.80 4.64 -9.63
C THR A 49 -7.64 6.11 -9.99
N GLY A 50 -7.95 6.48 -11.21
CA GLY A 50 -7.81 7.84 -11.71
C GLY A 50 -7.99 7.87 -13.22
N THR A 51 -8.66 8.92 -13.70
CA THR A 51 -9.00 9.05 -15.12
C THR A 51 -8.54 10.42 -15.63
N ALA A 52 -7.85 10.44 -16.76
CA ALA A 52 -7.58 11.64 -17.56
C ALA A 52 -7.87 11.33 -19.03
N GLY A 53 -9.00 11.82 -19.54
CA GLY A 53 -9.46 11.45 -20.88
C GLY A 53 -9.77 9.94 -20.96
N ILE A 54 -9.12 9.24 -21.90
CA ILE A 54 -9.23 7.78 -22.06
C ILE A 54 -8.19 6.99 -21.23
N GLN A 55 -7.30 7.67 -20.50
CA GLN A 55 -6.21 7.03 -19.77
C GLN A 55 -6.58 6.77 -18.31
N THR A 56 -6.33 5.54 -17.84
CA THR A 56 -6.64 5.08 -16.48
C THR A 56 -5.41 4.71 -15.64
N ASP A 57 -4.21 5.08 -16.09
CA ASP A 57 -2.95 4.57 -15.51
C ASP A 57 -2.44 5.42 -14.35
N CYS A 58 -2.66 4.93 -13.13
CA CYS A 58 -2.29 5.58 -11.86
C CYS A 58 -0.87 5.26 -11.38
N CYS A 59 0.03 4.97 -12.30
CA CYS A 59 1.33 4.40 -11.97
C CYS A 59 2.36 5.46 -11.55
N ASN A 60 2.12 6.75 -11.86
CA ASN A 60 3.12 7.81 -11.68
C ASN A 60 2.54 9.23 -11.44
N ALA A 61 1.38 9.39 -10.79
CA ALA A 61 0.83 10.73 -10.58
C ALA A 61 1.21 11.32 -9.21
N THR A 62 2.44 11.81 -9.11
CA THR A 62 2.66 13.07 -8.41
C THR A 62 1.87 14.16 -9.12
N PHE A 63 1.24 15.04 -8.35
CA PHE A 63 0.22 16.06 -8.65
C PHE A 63 0.46 17.04 -9.85
N LEU A 64 1.48 16.85 -10.70
CA LEU A 64 2.16 17.95 -11.40
C LEU A 64 2.18 17.88 -12.93
N THR A 65 1.59 16.87 -13.59
CA THR A 65 1.58 16.82 -15.08
C THR A 65 0.18 16.90 -15.66
N PRO A 66 -0.15 17.88 -16.54
CA PRO A 66 -1.49 18.10 -17.10
C PRO A 66 -2.09 16.94 -17.91
N ARG A 67 -1.29 15.93 -18.26
CA ARG A 67 -1.68 14.79 -19.10
C ARG A 67 -1.66 13.43 -18.38
N LYS A 68 -1.40 13.39 -17.06
CA LYS A 68 -1.48 12.13 -16.29
C LYS A 68 -2.71 12.15 -15.37
N PRO A 69 -3.43 11.03 -15.21
CA PRO A 69 -4.57 10.95 -14.31
C PRO A 69 -4.11 11.24 -12.88
N ARG A 70 -4.86 12.06 -12.15
CA ARG A 70 -4.64 12.24 -10.71
C ARG A 70 -4.98 10.93 -10.01
N CYS A 71 -3.99 10.28 -9.39
CA CYS A 71 -4.22 9.09 -8.59
C CYS A 71 -5.15 9.44 -7.43
N MET A 72 -6.14 8.60 -7.22
CA MET A 72 -7.05 8.62 -6.09
C MET A 72 -7.19 7.20 -5.57
N ARG A 73 -7.55 7.06 -4.30
CA ARG A 73 -7.95 5.78 -3.76
C ARG A 73 -9.14 5.22 -4.56
N SER A 74 -9.13 3.93 -4.86
CA SER A 74 -10.30 3.27 -5.44
C SER A 74 -11.51 3.37 -4.50
N SER A 75 -12.72 3.31 -5.06
CA SER A 75 -13.96 3.24 -4.30
C SER A 75 -14.20 1.86 -3.67
N LEU A 76 -13.33 0.89 -3.94
CA LEU A 76 -13.40 -0.43 -3.34
C LEU A 76 -13.16 -0.32 -1.82
N PRO A 77 -13.81 -1.19 -1.02
CA PRO A 77 -13.64 -1.18 0.43
C PRO A 77 -12.19 -1.40 0.88
N SER A 78 -11.91 -1.05 2.13
CA SER A 78 -10.72 -1.54 2.83
C SER A 78 -10.91 -3.01 3.19
N PHE A 79 -10.07 -3.90 2.65
CA PHE A 79 -10.04 -5.30 3.08
C PHE A 79 -9.08 -5.52 4.24
N SER A 80 -9.37 -6.50 5.11
CA SER A 80 -8.62 -6.69 6.34
C SER A 80 -7.20 -7.21 6.08
N TYR A 81 -7.03 -8.02 5.02
CA TYR A 81 -5.73 -8.58 4.64
C TYR A 81 -4.70 -7.49 4.28
N ASN A 82 -5.11 -6.43 3.59
CA ASN A 82 -4.25 -5.28 3.26
C ASN A 82 -3.74 -4.62 4.55
N GLN A 83 -4.59 -4.49 5.57
CA GLN A 83 -4.21 -3.89 6.84
C GLN A 83 -3.22 -4.80 7.60
N GLY A 84 -3.52 -6.09 7.67
CA GLY A 84 -2.67 -7.08 8.33
C GLY A 84 -1.28 -7.15 7.71
N LEU A 85 -1.19 -7.17 6.37
CA LEU A 85 0.08 -7.14 5.66
C LEU A 85 0.82 -5.83 5.91
N PHE A 86 0.16 -4.67 5.86
CA PHE A 86 0.81 -3.39 6.11
C PHE A 86 1.41 -3.32 7.52
N VAL A 87 0.63 -3.68 8.56
CA VAL A 87 1.09 -3.73 9.95
C VAL A 87 2.26 -4.71 10.10
N GLY A 88 2.17 -5.89 9.48
CA GLY A 88 3.24 -6.89 9.50
C GLY A 88 4.53 -6.37 8.87
N ASN A 89 4.42 -5.73 7.71
CA ASN A 89 5.56 -5.16 7.00
C ASN A 89 6.21 -3.99 7.74
N ALA A 90 5.40 -3.10 8.30
CA ALA A 90 5.88 -2.00 9.13
C ALA A 90 6.73 -2.51 10.30
N LYS A 91 6.29 -3.58 10.98
CA LYS A 91 7.08 -4.22 12.05
C LYS A 91 8.39 -4.83 11.53
N LEU A 92 8.39 -5.42 10.33
CA LEU A 92 9.61 -5.95 9.72
C LEU A 92 10.59 -4.81 9.40
N LEU A 93 10.12 -3.71 8.80
CA LEU A 93 10.95 -2.55 8.49
C LEU A 93 11.49 -1.86 9.75
N PHE A 94 10.69 -1.76 10.82
CA PHE A 94 11.18 -1.32 12.13
C PHE A 94 12.32 -2.22 12.62
N ARG A 95 12.17 -3.54 12.55
CA ARG A 95 13.23 -4.49 12.93
C ARG A 95 14.50 -4.34 12.10
N ILE A 96 14.37 -4.06 10.80
CA ILE A 96 15.50 -3.92 9.87
C ILE A 96 16.25 -2.61 10.11
N THR A 97 15.54 -1.52 10.39
CA THR A 97 16.10 -0.16 10.33
C THR A 97 16.23 0.53 11.69
N GLY A 98 15.49 0.10 12.70
CA GLY A 98 15.31 0.81 13.96
C GLY A 98 14.47 2.09 13.86
N ASN A 99 13.91 2.43 12.69
CA ASN A 99 13.16 3.68 12.51
C ASN A 99 11.74 3.57 13.10
N HIS A 100 11.50 4.32 14.17
CA HIS A 100 10.23 4.31 14.91
C HIS A 100 9.02 4.73 14.09
N ARG A 101 9.18 5.48 12.99
CA ARG A 101 8.06 5.85 12.12
C ARG A 101 7.30 4.63 11.60
N TYR A 102 7.99 3.53 11.31
CA TYR A 102 7.32 2.30 10.89
C TYR A 102 6.43 1.75 12.01
N LEU A 103 6.91 1.77 13.25
CA LEU A 103 6.15 1.30 14.41
C LEU A 103 4.92 2.19 14.66
N ASP A 104 5.08 3.51 14.55
CA ASP A 104 3.99 4.47 14.72
C ASP A 104 2.86 4.22 13.70
N GLU A 105 3.22 4.00 12.44
CA GLU A 105 2.26 3.68 11.37
C GLU A 105 1.58 2.31 11.60
N ALA A 106 2.33 1.31 12.07
CA ALA A 106 1.77 0.01 12.44
C ALA A 106 0.71 0.14 13.54
N GLN A 107 1.00 0.91 14.60
CA GLN A 107 0.08 1.14 15.72
C GLN A 107 -1.14 1.97 15.32
N ARG A 108 -0.96 2.93 14.40
CA ARG A 108 -2.05 3.74 13.85
C ARG A 108 -3.02 2.87 13.06
N THR A 109 -2.52 2.09 12.10
CA THR A 109 -3.36 1.20 11.28
C THR A 109 -4.02 0.12 12.13
N LEU A 110 -3.31 -0.47 13.11
CA LEU A 110 -3.91 -1.47 13.99
C LEU A 110 -5.08 -0.92 14.83
N ARG A 111 -4.95 0.30 15.38
CA ARG A 111 -6.07 0.96 16.08
C ARG A 111 -7.27 1.12 15.16
N ALA A 112 -7.07 1.65 13.96
CA ALA A 112 -8.14 1.83 12.99
C ALA A 112 -8.84 0.51 12.62
N VAL A 113 -8.08 -0.60 12.51
CA VAL A 113 -8.64 -1.94 12.27
C VAL A 113 -9.52 -2.39 13.43
N ILE A 114 -9.04 -2.26 14.68
CA ILE A 114 -9.83 -2.64 15.86
C ILE A 114 -11.11 -1.81 15.92
N ASP A 115 -11.01 -0.49 15.72
CA ASP A 115 -12.14 0.42 15.84
C ASP A 115 -13.18 0.24 14.72
N ARG A 116 -12.73 0.01 13.48
CA ARG A 116 -13.59 0.10 12.28
C ARG A 116 -13.91 -1.24 11.63
N MET A 117 -13.05 -2.25 11.81
CA MET A 117 -13.20 -3.56 11.16
C MET A 117 -13.57 -4.68 12.14
N THR A 118 -13.77 -4.40 13.43
CA THR A 118 -14.26 -5.42 14.37
C THR A 118 -15.71 -5.21 14.76
N ALA A 119 -16.36 -6.28 15.18
CA ALA A 119 -17.58 -6.25 15.97
C ALA A 119 -17.52 -7.36 17.01
N TRP A 120 -17.84 -7.05 18.26
CA TRP A 120 -17.82 -8.02 19.36
C TRP A 120 -16.46 -8.73 19.52
N GLY A 121 -15.36 -8.00 19.26
CA GLY A 121 -14.00 -8.53 19.32
C GLY A 121 -13.60 -9.44 18.15
N VAL A 122 -14.45 -9.58 17.13
CA VAL A 122 -14.19 -10.41 15.95
C VAL A 122 -14.00 -9.51 14.72
N LEU A 123 -12.96 -9.79 13.93
CA LEU A 123 -12.68 -9.10 12.68
C LEU A 123 -13.77 -9.40 11.63
N ARG A 124 -14.16 -8.38 10.87
CA ARG A 124 -15.15 -8.45 9.81
C ARG A 124 -14.53 -8.01 8.49
N GLU A 125 -14.95 -8.67 7.42
CA GLU A 125 -14.67 -8.21 6.07
C GLU A 125 -15.82 -7.33 5.56
N PRO A 126 -15.56 -6.43 4.59
CA PRO A 126 -16.61 -5.82 3.82
C PRO A 126 -17.46 -6.92 3.16
N LEU A 127 -18.78 -6.75 3.15
CA LEU A 127 -19.69 -7.62 2.41
C LEU A 127 -19.33 -7.58 0.92
N GLU A 128 -19.57 -8.68 0.21
CA GLU A 128 -19.26 -8.82 -1.22
C GLU A 128 -19.85 -7.65 -2.03
N HIS A 129 -19.01 -6.96 -2.77
CA HIS A 129 -19.43 -5.96 -3.74
C HIS A 129 -19.35 -6.57 -5.14
N THR A 130 -20.39 -6.39 -5.95
CA THR A 130 -20.34 -6.63 -7.40
C THR A 130 -19.31 -5.69 -8.01
N LEU A 131 -18.20 -6.24 -8.51
CA LEU A 131 -17.04 -5.52 -9.03
C LEU A 131 -17.33 -4.90 -10.41
N GLU A 132 -17.19 -3.58 -10.54
CA GLU A 132 -16.81 -2.91 -11.79
C GLU A 132 -15.54 -2.08 -11.53
N ALA A 133 -14.41 -2.75 -11.35
CA ALA A 133 -13.11 -2.10 -11.38
C ALA A 133 -12.39 -2.56 -12.66
N LEU A 134 -12.28 -1.68 -13.65
CA LEU A 134 -11.45 -1.95 -14.83
C LEU A 134 -9.98 -2.07 -14.38
N PRO A 135 -9.24 -3.08 -14.87
CA PRO A 135 -7.86 -3.29 -14.48
C PRO A 135 -6.98 -2.14 -14.96
N VAL A 136 -6.24 -1.53 -14.03
CA VAL A 136 -5.18 -0.55 -14.32
C VAL A 136 -3.90 -1.32 -14.66
N ARG A 137 -3.27 -1.05 -15.82
CA ARG A 137 -2.00 -1.69 -16.22
C ARG A 137 -0.90 -0.65 -16.32
N CYS A 138 0.11 -0.77 -15.45
CA CYS A 138 1.33 0.03 -15.56
C CYS A 138 2.21 -0.49 -16.70
N ASP A 139 2.67 0.40 -17.60
CA ASP A 139 3.65 0.08 -18.64
C ASP A 139 5.05 0.58 -18.29
N VAL A 140 6.05 0.08 -19.03
CA VAL A 140 7.49 0.36 -18.83
C VAL A 140 7.89 1.81 -19.06
N ASN A 141 7.03 2.66 -19.64
CA ASN A 141 7.30 4.08 -19.83
C ASN A 141 6.88 4.92 -18.60
N HIS A 142 6.31 4.27 -17.57
CA HIS A 142 5.69 4.93 -16.42
C HIS A 142 6.14 4.39 -15.06
N ASP A 143 7.25 3.66 -15.01
CA ASP A 143 7.86 3.12 -13.79
C ASP A 143 8.69 4.19 -13.02
N PRO A 144 8.40 4.47 -11.74
CA PRO A 144 9.20 5.37 -10.91
C PRO A 144 10.44 4.73 -10.27
N ALA A 145 10.68 3.42 -10.45
CA ALA A 145 11.87 2.76 -9.89
C ALA A 145 13.19 3.12 -10.60
N GLY A 146 13.11 3.71 -11.80
CA GLY A 146 14.28 4.17 -12.57
C GLY A 146 15.23 3.04 -12.97
N SER A 147 15.24 2.71 -14.26
CA SER A 147 16.45 2.14 -14.88
C SER A 147 17.45 3.26 -15.14
#